data_AF-A0A6P2D6C0-F1
#
_entry.id   AF-A0A6P2D6C0-F1
#
_cell.length_a   1.000
_cell.length_b   1.000
_cell.length_c   1.000
_cell.angle_alpha   90.00
_cell.angle_beta   90.00
_cell.angle_gamma   90.00
#
_symmetry.space_group_name_H-M   'P 1'
#
loop_
_entity.id
_entity.type
_entity.pdbx_description
1 polymer ?
#
loop_
_entity_poly.entity_id
_entity_poly.type
_entity_poly.pdbx_seq_one_letter_code
_entity_poly.pdbx_strand_id
1 'polypeptide(L)'
;MSRTSRVLYHQNVYDLLQLEPGECPIAARMIAAHEFECGFLPAAVCEWYQVPNVVIPRTDEWSLENEHGTLWHEFSGDDHPVTLDQVLDNFAAVAQEIAPPHVRVISDQQGVVSWFIEVDESEDPPVWVGTDWEDTTGWEQAAERFSDFVFGWMVGSYLESHTPLSETWHGWNDDEFDDSPIKPRFVKVHINGLWLRTPDEPFTAPIIDLLTEQFGEPERIPRSGDVTTCTYRPEGGTIRVTADDPAHPDPLSAWWVHADTPECLAEFARLLLPWGTLKDTLRADTDPARDVLHRSHTSASN
;
A
#
# COMPACT_ATOMS: atom_id res chain seq x y z
N MET A 1 15.45 -17.43 -8.60
CA MET A 1 14.40 -16.68 -9.30
C MET A 1 14.27 -15.36 -8.58
N SER A 2 14.33 -14.22 -9.30
CA SER A 2 14.21 -12.90 -8.67
C SER A 2 12.78 -12.77 -8.15
N ARG A 3 12.64 -12.51 -6.85
CA ARG A 3 11.37 -12.48 -6.12
C ARG A 3 10.74 -11.10 -6.02
N THR A 4 11.31 -10.13 -6.71
CA THR A 4 10.70 -8.83 -6.89
C THR A 4 9.43 -9.04 -7.70
N SER A 5 8.28 -8.89 -7.06
CA SER A 5 7.04 -8.67 -7.81
C SER A 5 7.32 -7.55 -8.79
N ARG A 6 7.08 -7.82 -10.07
CA ARG A 6 7.48 -6.91 -11.15
C ARG A 6 6.72 -5.59 -11.00
N VAL A 7 5.41 -5.69 -10.79
CA VAL A 7 4.60 -4.62 -10.19
C VAL A 7 4.56 -4.80 -8.68
N LEU A 8 4.95 -3.78 -7.93
CA LEU A 8 5.01 -3.82 -6.46
C LEU A 8 3.64 -4.07 -5.82
N TYR A 9 3.58 -4.90 -4.77
CA TYR A 9 2.36 -5.24 -4.03
C TYR A 9 1.69 -3.99 -3.43
N HIS A 10 2.48 -3.04 -2.95
CA HIS A 10 2.00 -1.82 -2.33
C HIS A 10 1.98 -0.64 -3.31
N GLN A 11 1.98 -0.90 -4.62
CA GLN A 11 2.02 0.15 -5.65
C GLN A 11 0.92 1.21 -5.47
N ASN A 12 -0.29 0.81 -5.11
CA ASN A 12 -1.38 1.77 -4.89
C ASN A 12 -1.18 2.62 -3.61
N VAL A 13 -0.45 2.14 -2.60
CA VAL A 13 -0.05 2.96 -1.44
C VAL A 13 0.92 4.05 -1.92
N TYR A 14 1.92 3.69 -2.72
CA TYR A 14 2.86 4.65 -3.28
C TYR A 14 2.16 5.67 -4.19
N ASP A 15 1.16 5.24 -4.97
CA ASP A 15 0.37 6.14 -5.81
C ASP A 15 -0.48 7.11 -5.00
N LEU A 16 -1.19 6.63 -3.97
CA LEU A 16 -1.98 7.44 -3.04
C LEU A 16 -1.13 8.53 -2.37
N LEU A 17 0.07 8.14 -1.93
CA LEU A 17 0.97 9.00 -1.18
C LEU A 17 1.93 9.80 -2.07
N GLN A 18 1.90 9.57 -3.39
CA GLN A 18 2.83 10.14 -4.37
C GLN A 18 4.30 9.87 -4.02
N LEU A 19 4.58 8.65 -3.55
CA LEU A 19 5.91 8.21 -3.17
C LEU A 19 6.56 7.42 -4.30
N GLU A 20 7.88 7.53 -4.34
CA GLU A 20 8.72 6.69 -5.18
C GLU A 20 9.30 5.58 -4.31
N PRO A 21 8.94 4.30 -4.55
CA PRO A 21 9.43 3.21 -3.73
C PRO A 21 10.94 3.06 -3.93
N GLY A 22 11.68 3.13 -2.83
CA GLY A 22 13.11 2.84 -2.77
C GLY A 22 13.38 1.51 -2.09
N GLU A 23 14.65 1.15 -2.00
CA GLU A 23 15.11 -0.02 -1.23
C GLU A 23 16.05 0.44 -0.12
N CYS A 24 15.78 0.01 1.11
CA CYS A 24 16.59 0.22 2.29
C CYS A 24 17.69 -0.88 2.34
N PRO A 25 18.97 -0.54 2.13
CA PRO A 25 20.02 -1.55 2.08
C PRO A 25 20.22 -2.31 3.39
N ILE A 26 19.82 -1.73 4.52
CA ILE A 26 19.88 -2.39 5.83
C ILE A 26 18.81 -3.48 5.90
N ALA A 27 17.55 -3.13 5.59
CA ALA A 27 16.43 -4.07 5.57
C ALA A 27 16.69 -5.23 4.58
N ALA A 28 17.16 -4.91 3.37
CA ALA A 28 17.51 -5.91 2.37
C ALA A 28 18.55 -6.93 2.86
N ARG A 29 19.59 -6.48 3.58
CA ARG A 29 20.59 -7.39 4.18
C ARG A 29 20.02 -8.24 5.30
N MET A 30 19.14 -7.68 6.13
CA MET A 30 18.51 -8.41 7.24
C MET A 30 17.59 -9.51 6.72
N ILE A 31 16.74 -9.17 5.75
CA ILE A 31 15.87 -10.12 5.06
C ILE A 31 16.70 -11.21 4.40
N ALA A 32 17.73 -10.86 3.61
CA ALA A 32 18.56 -11.85 2.94
C ALA A 32 19.28 -12.81 3.92
N ALA A 33 19.71 -12.30 5.09
CA ALA A 33 20.32 -13.14 6.12
C ALA A 33 19.30 -14.09 6.75
N HIS A 34 18.11 -13.59 7.10
CA HIS A 34 17.02 -14.42 7.59
C HIS A 34 16.62 -15.50 6.57
N GLU A 35 16.41 -15.12 5.31
CA GLU A 35 15.97 -16.06 4.27
C GLU A 35 16.97 -17.19 4.01
N PHE A 36 18.26 -16.90 4.18
CA PHE A 36 19.32 -17.91 4.08
C PHE A 36 19.25 -18.94 5.22
N GLU A 37 18.84 -18.53 6.42
CA GLU A 37 18.87 -19.38 7.63
C GLU A 37 17.53 -20.05 7.93
N CYS A 38 16.42 -19.33 7.75
CA CYS A 38 15.09 -19.72 8.22
C CYS A 38 14.08 -19.98 7.09
N GLY A 39 14.46 -19.72 5.84
CA GLY A 39 13.57 -19.82 4.68
C GLY A 39 12.90 -18.50 4.35
N PHE A 40 12.17 -18.50 3.23
CA PHE A 40 11.71 -17.27 2.60
C PHE A 40 10.54 -16.61 3.32
N LEU A 41 10.53 -15.28 3.31
CA LEU A 41 9.37 -14.49 3.72
C LEU A 41 8.38 -14.31 2.57
N PRO A 42 7.11 -13.98 2.87
CA PRO A 42 6.17 -13.48 1.88
C PRO A 42 6.68 -12.22 1.18
N ALA A 43 6.57 -12.16 -0.15
CA ALA A 43 7.14 -11.08 -0.94
C ALA A 43 6.52 -9.70 -0.63
N ALA A 44 5.21 -9.63 -0.36
CA ALA A 44 4.53 -8.40 0.04
C ALA A 44 5.05 -7.86 1.39
N VAL A 45 5.45 -8.74 2.32
CA VAL A 45 6.03 -8.35 3.60
C VAL A 45 7.46 -7.84 3.39
N CYS A 46 8.28 -8.56 2.62
CA CYS A 46 9.62 -8.11 2.26
C CYS A 46 9.61 -6.72 1.63
N GLU A 47 8.74 -6.50 0.64
CA GLU A 47 8.61 -5.21 -0.03
C GLU A 47 8.31 -4.09 0.95
N TRP A 48 7.29 -4.28 1.80
CA TRP A 48 6.86 -3.24 2.75
C TRP A 48 7.98 -2.78 3.68
N TYR A 49 8.70 -3.73 4.26
CA TYR A 49 9.80 -3.44 5.19
C TYR A 49 11.09 -2.98 4.50
N GLN A 50 11.20 -3.13 3.17
CA GLN A 50 12.34 -2.64 2.40
C GLN A 50 12.20 -1.18 1.98
N VAL A 51 11.00 -0.60 1.96
CA VAL A 51 10.87 0.80 1.56
C VAL A 51 11.48 1.73 2.62
N PRO A 52 12.35 2.68 2.23
CA PRO A 52 12.95 3.64 3.15
C PRO A 52 11.90 4.38 3.96
N ASN A 53 12.16 4.49 5.26
CA ASN A 53 11.31 5.16 6.24
C ASN A 53 9.91 4.55 6.37
N VAL A 54 9.59 3.36 5.85
CA VAL A 54 8.25 2.78 6.08
C VAL A 54 8.07 2.34 7.53
N VAL A 55 8.94 1.45 8.00
CA VAL A 55 9.02 0.99 9.39
C VAL A 55 10.49 0.98 9.80
N ILE A 56 10.77 1.13 11.09
CA ILE A 56 12.13 1.09 11.63
C ILE A 56 12.74 -0.32 11.41
N PRO A 57 13.92 -0.42 10.79
CA PRO A 57 14.56 -1.71 10.57
C PRO A 57 15.11 -2.38 11.84
N ARG A 58 15.53 -1.60 12.84
CA ARG A 58 16.10 -2.10 14.10
C ARG A 58 15.82 -1.15 15.25
N THR A 59 15.56 -1.67 16.44
CA THR A 59 15.63 -0.89 17.66
C THR A 59 16.30 -1.66 18.80
N ASP A 60 17.14 -0.98 19.59
CA ASP A 60 17.65 -1.49 20.86
C ASP A 60 16.75 -1.11 22.05
N GLU A 61 15.88 -0.10 21.91
CA GLU A 61 14.86 0.30 22.90
C GLU A 61 13.62 0.90 22.23
N TRP A 62 12.41 0.52 22.67
CA TRP A 62 11.19 1.19 22.22
C TRP A 62 11.16 2.64 22.73
N SER A 63 11.05 3.60 21.82
CA SER A 63 10.72 4.99 22.17
C SER A 63 9.94 5.65 21.04
N LEU A 64 8.94 6.46 21.39
CA LEU A 64 8.16 7.27 20.44
C LEU A 64 9.06 8.17 19.57
N GLU A 65 10.22 8.58 20.12
CA GLU A 65 11.21 9.39 19.42
C GLU A 65 11.83 8.66 18.21
N ASN A 66 11.89 7.32 18.25
CA ASN A 66 12.49 6.51 17.18
C ASN A 66 11.57 6.32 15.97
N GLU A 67 10.25 6.46 16.13
CA GLU A 67 9.25 6.26 15.05
C GLU A 67 8.96 7.54 14.25
N HIS A 68 9.29 8.70 14.80
CA HIS A 68 9.08 9.98 14.13
C HIS A 68 9.75 10.04 12.75
N GLY A 69 9.01 10.51 11.76
CA GLY A 69 9.47 10.63 10.37
C GLY A 69 9.42 9.33 9.57
N THR A 70 8.93 8.23 10.15
CA THR A 70 8.52 7.06 9.37
C THR A 70 7.15 7.26 8.74
N LEU A 71 6.93 6.68 7.56
CA LEU A 71 5.65 6.70 6.87
C LEU A 71 4.55 6.09 7.73
N TRP A 72 4.86 5.00 8.44
CA TRP A 72 3.89 4.38 9.33
C TRP A 72 3.41 5.37 10.39
N HIS A 73 4.35 5.98 11.14
CA HIS A 73 4.01 6.94 12.18
C HIS A 73 3.15 8.11 11.68
N GLU A 74 3.43 8.63 10.48
CA GLU A 74 2.67 9.73 9.89
C GLU A 74 1.23 9.33 9.47
N PHE A 75 0.94 8.03 9.33
CA PHE A 75 -0.33 7.49 8.81
C PHE A 75 -0.86 6.28 9.60
N SER A 76 -0.57 6.17 10.90
CA SER A 76 -1.03 5.02 11.72
C SER A 76 -1.91 5.37 12.91
N GLY A 77 -2.20 6.65 13.18
CA GLY A 77 -3.02 7.03 14.33
C GLY A 77 -2.40 6.60 15.66
N ASP A 78 -1.07 6.66 15.77
CA ASP A 78 -0.24 6.18 16.90
C ASP A 78 -0.22 4.65 17.10
N ASP A 79 -0.76 3.85 16.18
CA ASP A 79 -0.58 2.40 16.22
C ASP A 79 0.85 2.01 15.81
N HIS A 80 1.42 1.04 16.52
CA HIS A 80 2.84 0.72 16.47
C HIS A 80 3.13 -0.44 15.51
N PRO A 81 3.89 -0.22 14.43
CA PRO A 81 4.35 -1.29 13.56
C PRO A 81 5.44 -2.07 14.30
N VAL A 82 5.43 -3.39 14.16
CA VAL A 82 6.51 -4.23 14.69
C VAL A 82 7.77 -3.94 13.87
N THR A 83 8.91 -3.77 14.54
CA THR A 83 10.18 -3.51 13.85
C THR A 83 10.64 -4.70 13.01
N LEU A 84 11.45 -4.48 11.97
CA LEU A 84 11.85 -5.56 11.07
C LEU A 84 12.59 -6.68 11.79
N ASP A 85 13.51 -6.40 12.72
CA ASP A 85 14.19 -7.44 13.49
C ASP A 85 13.22 -8.31 14.30
N GLN A 86 12.22 -7.70 14.93
CA GLN A 86 11.18 -8.44 15.65
C GLN A 86 10.30 -9.27 14.71
N VAL A 87 9.95 -8.76 13.53
CA VAL A 87 9.23 -9.53 12.51
C VAL A 87 10.05 -10.73 12.06
N LEU A 88 11.34 -10.55 11.78
CA LEU A 88 12.24 -11.63 11.39
C LEU A 88 12.39 -12.68 12.51
N ASP A 89 12.51 -12.26 13.77
CA ASP A 89 12.56 -13.19 14.91
C ASP A 89 11.27 -14.02 15.03
N ASN A 90 10.11 -13.38 14.84
CA ASN A 90 8.82 -14.07 14.84
C ASN A 90 8.72 -15.09 13.69
N PHE A 91 9.11 -14.72 12.47
CA PHE A 91 9.16 -15.68 11.35
C PHE A 91 10.10 -16.85 11.63
N ALA A 92 11.25 -16.60 12.29
CA ALA A 92 12.20 -17.65 12.62
C ALA A 92 11.60 -18.62 13.65
N ALA A 93 10.86 -18.10 14.64
CA ALA A 93 10.14 -18.91 15.61
C ALA A 93 9.04 -19.77 14.96
N VAL A 94 8.32 -19.23 13.97
CA VAL A 94 7.34 -20.00 13.19
C VAL A 94 8.03 -21.09 12.36
N ALA A 95 9.11 -20.77 11.65
CA ALA A 95 9.86 -21.72 10.83
C ALA A 95 10.47 -22.86 11.65
N GLN A 96 10.77 -22.62 12.94
CA GLN A 96 11.27 -23.62 13.89
C GLN A 96 10.16 -24.38 14.64
N GLU A 97 8.88 -24.14 14.31
CA GLU A 97 7.71 -24.70 14.98
C GLU A 97 7.65 -24.39 16.49
N ILE A 98 8.26 -23.26 16.91
CA ILE A 98 8.26 -22.78 18.29
C ILE A 98 7.04 -21.90 18.56
N ALA A 99 6.52 -21.24 17.52
CA ALA A 99 5.35 -20.37 17.57
C ALA A 99 4.23 -20.86 16.64
N PRO A 100 2.96 -20.49 16.90
CA PRO A 100 1.86 -20.65 15.94
C PRO A 100 2.18 -19.98 14.59
N PRO A 101 1.51 -20.35 13.48
CA PRO A 101 1.80 -19.83 12.14
C PRO A 101 1.30 -18.39 11.93
N HIS A 102 1.46 -17.52 12.93
CA HIS A 102 1.02 -16.14 12.93
C HIS A 102 2.16 -15.23 13.37
N VAL A 103 2.52 -14.27 12.52
CA VAL A 103 3.57 -13.29 12.81
C VAL A 103 2.93 -11.93 13.07
N ARG A 104 3.21 -11.34 14.24
CA ARG A 104 2.71 -10.01 14.56
C ARG A 104 3.39 -8.96 13.69
N VAL A 105 2.60 -8.06 13.13
CA VAL A 105 3.09 -6.95 12.30
C VAL A 105 2.72 -5.58 12.84
N ILE A 106 1.65 -5.47 13.64
CA ILE A 106 1.22 -4.22 14.29
C ILE A 106 0.65 -4.54 15.68
N SER A 107 0.84 -3.62 16.62
CA SER A 107 0.06 -3.53 17.85
C SER A 107 -0.64 -2.17 17.90
N ASP A 108 -1.86 -2.14 18.42
CA ASP A 108 -2.57 -0.88 18.62
C ASP A 108 -1.83 -0.01 19.63
N GLN A 109 -2.15 1.28 19.64
CA GLN A 109 -1.56 2.28 20.53
C GLN A 109 -1.62 1.86 22.02
N GLN A 110 -2.63 1.09 22.41
CA GLN A 110 -2.84 0.65 23.80
C GLN A 110 -2.25 -0.73 24.12
N GLY A 111 -1.76 -1.45 23.12
CA GLY A 111 -1.27 -2.83 23.25
C GLY A 111 -2.37 -3.85 23.61
N VAL A 112 -3.63 -3.53 23.35
CA VAL A 112 -4.81 -4.39 23.60
C VAL A 112 -5.09 -5.28 22.39
N VAL A 113 -4.91 -4.74 21.18
CA VAL A 113 -5.21 -5.41 19.92
C VAL A 113 -3.94 -5.49 19.09
N SER A 114 -3.78 -6.56 18.32
CA SER A 114 -2.66 -6.72 17.41
C SER A 114 -3.10 -7.36 16.11
N TRP A 115 -2.35 -7.06 15.05
CA TRP A 115 -2.56 -7.62 13.73
C TRP A 115 -1.43 -8.58 13.39
N PHE A 116 -1.83 -9.71 12.82
CA PHE A 116 -0.96 -10.86 12.57
C PHE A 116 -1.13 -11.31 11.13
N ILE A 117 -0.02 -11.63 10.47
CA ILE A 117 -0.04 -12.30 9.18
C ILE A 117 -0.02 -13.81 9.40
N GLU A 118 -0.85 -14.54 8.67
CA GLU A 118 -0.80 -16.01 8.65
C GLU A 118 0.32 -16.48 7.72
N VAL A 119 1.12 -17.45 8.16
CA VAL A 119 2.20 -18.03 7.35
C VAL A 119 1.65 -19.24 6.59
N ASP A 120 1.12 -18.99 5.39
CA ASP A 120 0.36 -19.96 4.57
C ASP A 120 0.97 -20.24 3.18
N GLU A 121 2.28 -19.97 3.01
CA GLU A 121 3.02 -20.02 1.73
C GLU A 121 2.63 -18.95 0.70
N SER A 122 1.60 -18.13 0.95
CA SER A 122 1.24 -16.99 0.09
C SER A 122 2.37 -15.96 0.05
N GLU A 123 2.57 -15.35 -1.12
CA GLU A 123 3.45 -14.18 -1.23
C GLU A 123 2.80 -12.90 -0.70
N ASP A 124 1.47 -12.90 -0.51
CA ASP A 124 0.67 -11.82 0.05
C ASP A 124 -0.38 -12.40 1.01
N PRO A 125 0.03 -12.71 2.26
CA PRO A 125 -0.74 -13.53 3.19
C PRO A 125 -1.94 -12.79 3.78
N PRO A 126 -2.96 -13.50 4.30
CA PRO A 126 -4.07 -12.87 5.00
C PRO A 126 -3.62 -12.27 6.34
N VAL A 127 -4.40 -11.28 6.79
CA VAL A 127 -4.18 -10.57 8.05
C VAL A 127 -5.33 -10.85 9.01
N TRP A 128 -4.99 -11.20 10.24
CA TRP A 128 -5.89 -11.49 11.34
C TRP A 128 -5.74 -10.44 12.44
N VAL A 129 -6.83 -10.16 13.15
CA VAL A 129 -6.85 -9.27 14.31
C VAL A 129 -7.26 -10.05 15.57
N GLY A 130 -6.55 -9.80 16.67
CA GLY A 130 -6.78 -10.48 17.94
C GLY A 130 -6.11 -9.79 19.12
N THR A 131 -6.43 -10.24 20.33
CA THR A 131 -5.93 -9.65 21.59
C THR A 131 -4.83 -10.50 22.26
N ASP A 132 -4.75 -11.79 21.93
CA ASP A 132 -3.76 -12.73 22.47
C ASP A 132 -3.18 -13.57 21.34
N TRP A 133 -1.84 -13.67 21.29
CA TRP A 133 -1.10 -14.42 20.28
C TRP A 133 -1.05 -15.93 20.58
N GLU A 134 -1.30 -16.35 21.83
CA GLU A 134 -1.34 -17.77 22.23
C GLU A 134 -2.73 -18.39 22.01
N ASP A 135 -3.80 -17.59 22.10
CA ASP A 135 -5.19 -18.02 21.90
C ASP A 135 -5.83 -17.32 20.70
N THR A 136 -5.92 -18.04 19.59
CA THR A 136 -6.56 -17.54 18.35
C THR A 136 -8.09 -17.65 18.39
N THR A 137 -8.68 -18.04 19.52
CA THR A 137 -10.14 -18.16 19.65
C THR A 137 -10.78 -16.78 19.52
N GLY A 138 -11.66 -16.63 18.53
CA GLY A 138 -12.38 -15.38 18.30
C GLY A 138 -11.60 -14.31 17.54
N TRP A 139 -10.42 -14.66 16.99
CA TRP A 139 -9.77 -13.82 16.00
C TRP A 139 -10.66 -13.62 14.78
N GLU A 140 -10.59 -12.42 14.20
CA GLU A 140 -11.32 -12.06 12.99
C GLU A 140 -10.32 -11.80 11.85
N GLN A 141 -10.69 -12.15 10.63
CA GLN A 141 -9.86 -11.84 9.47
C GLN A 141 -10.03 -10.35 9.14
N ALA A 142 -8.94 -9.59 9.28
CA ALA A 142 -8.91 -8.17 8.98
C ALA A 142 -8.78 -7.92 7.46
N ALA A 143 -8.03 -8.78 6.74
CA ALA A 143 -7.94 -8.74 5.29
C ALA A 143 -7.55 -10.11 4.70
N GLU A 144 -7.95 -10.34 3.44
CA GLU A 144 -7.52 -11.51 2.67
C GLU A 144 -6.05 -11.45 2.23
N ARG A 145 -5.49 -10.23 2.16
CA ARG A 145 -4.14 -9.93 1.68
C ARG A 145 -3.50 -8.84 2.52
N PHE A 146 -2.20 -8.98 2.79
CA PHE A 146 -1.41 -8.01 3.53
C PHE A 146 -1.33 -6.67 2.79
N SER A 147 -1.20 -6.69 1.47
CA SER A 147 -1.22 -5.48 0.64
C SER A 147 -2.53 -4.68 0.76
N ASP A 148 -3.68 -5.36 0.71
CA ASP A 148 -4.99 -4.73 0.87
C ASP A 148 -5.20 -4.20 2.29
N PHE A 149 -4.69 -4.91 3.31
CA PHE A 149 -4.68 -4.43 4.69
C PHE A 149 -3.88 -3.14 4.84
N VAL A 150 -2.63 -3.10 4.38
CA VAL A 150 -1.77 -1.91 4.44
C VAL A 150 -2.41 -0.76 3.68
N PHE A 151 -2.97 -1.01 2.50
CA PHE A 151 -3.66 0.02 1.72
C PHE A 151 -4.86 0.58 2.46
N GLY A 152 -5.74 -0.28 3.00
CA GLY A 152 -6.90 0.14 3.78
C GLY A 152 -6.52 0.97 5.00
N TRP A 153 -5.46 0.57 5.69
CA TRP A 153 -4.90 1.30 6.83
C TRP A 153 -4.46 2.72 6.43
N MET A 154 -3.64 2.80 5.38
CA MET A 154 -3.12 4.07 4.88
C MET A 154 -4.23 5.00 4.38
N VAL A 155 -5.28 4.46 3.75
CA VAL A 155 -6.46 5.23 3.32
C VAL A 155 -7.20 5.82 4.52
N GLY A 156 -7.43 5.02 5.57
CA GLY A 156 -8.11 5.46 6.79
C GLY A 156 -7.46 6.72 7.34
N SER A 157 -6.15 6.67 7.57
CA SER A 157 -5.38 7.81 8.01
C SER A 157 -5.33 8.92 6.97
N TYR A 158 -5.06 8.62 5.69
CA TYR A 158 -4.95 9.62 4.62
C TYR A 158 -6.19 10.50 4.47
N LEU A 159 -7.39 10.00 4.75
CA LEU A 159 -8.60 10.82 4.65
C LEU A 159 -8.82 11.75 5.85
N GLU A 160 -8.07 11.57 6.94
CA GLU A 160 -8.14 12.44 8.11
C GLU A 160 -7.43 13.77 7.86
N SER A 161 -8.08 14.87 8.25
CA SER A 161 -7.54 16.21 8.01
C SER A 161 -6.24 16.51 8.77
N HIS A 162 -5.94 15.75 9.82
CA HIS A 162 -4.81 15.98 10.71
C HIS A 162 -3.57 15.15 10.37
N THR A 163 -3.67 14.18 9.46
CA THR A 163 -2.51 13.42 8.96
C THR A 163 -2.06 13.95 7.60
N PRO A 164 -0.84 13.61 7.12
CA PRO A 164 0.30 13.53 8.04
C PRO A 164 0.37 14.86 8.80
N LEU A 165 0.82 14.84 10.06
CA LEU A 165 0.68 15.92 11.06
C LEU A 165 0.42 17.29 10.40
N SER A 166 -0.86 17.64 10.28
CA SER A 166 -1.28 18.76 9.46
C SER A 166 -0.79 20.08 10.07
N GLU A 167 -0.76 21.16 9.27
CA GLU A 167 -0.51 22.52 9.77
C GLU A 167 -1.46 22.93 10.93
N THR A 168 -2.56 22.19 11.16
CA THR A 168 -3.54 22.44 12.22
C THR A 168 -3.40 21.53 13.45
N TRP A 169 -2.49 20.56 13.43
CA TRP A 169 -2.19 19.76 14.62
C TRP A 169 -1.29 20.59 15.54
N HIS A 170 -1.93 21.42 16.35
CA HIS A 170 -1.35 21.96 17.57
C HIS A 170 -1.44 20.83 18.59
N GLY A 171 -0.30 20.19 18.91
CA GLY A 171 -0.27 19.06 19.84
C GLY A 171 -0.94 19.37 21.17
N TRP A 172 -1.11 18.35 22.00
CA TRP A 172 -1.46 18.54 23.41
C TRP A 172 -0.25 19.15 24.13
N ASN A 173 0.01 20.46 23.94
CA ASN A 173 0.83 21.39 24.73
C ASN A 173 1.47 22.44 23.81
N ASP A 174 0.74 23.53 23.56
CA ASP A 174 1.23 24.71 22.83
C ASP A 174 2.30 25.54 23.59
N ASP A 175 2.86 25.05 24.70
CA ASP A 175 3.66 25.88 25.61
C ASP A 175 5.12 25.49 25.84
N GLU A 176 5.62 24.33 25.38
CA GLU A 176 7.04 23.99 25.59
C GLU A 176 7.71 23.35 24.37
N PHE A 177 8.60 24.14 23.75
CA PHE A 177 9.71 23.70 22.91
C PHE A 177 9.38 22.79 21.72
N ASP A 178 9.10 23.39 20.56
CA ASP A 178 9.43 22.71 19.31
C ASP A 178 10.19 23.65 18.35
N ASP A 179 11.52 23.68 18.52
CA ASP A 179 12.48 24.22 17.55
C ASP A 179 12.71 23.22 16.38
N SER A 180 11.86 22.19 16.23
CA SER A 180 11.97 21.25 15.11
C SER A 180 11.82 21.99 13.78
N PRO A 181 12.64 21.63 12.78
CA PRO A 181 12.51 22.20 11.45
C PRO A 181 11.08 21.97 10.95
N ILE A 182 10.42 23.05 10.52
CA ILE A 182 9.09 23.03 9.89
C ILE A 182 9.08 21.86 8.88
N LYS A 183 8.34 20.79 9.20
CA LYS A 183 8.25 19.63 8.31
C LYS A 183 7.72 20.12 6.96
N PRO A 184 8.35 19.74 5.83
CA PRO A 184 7.88 20.14 4.52
C PRO A 184 6.42 19.69 4.33
N ARG A 185 5.59 20.61 3.85
CA ARG A 185 4.15 20.42 3.70
C ARG A 185 3.85 19.24 2.77
N PHE A 186 3.25 18.18 3.31
CA PHE A 186 2.68 17.11 2.50
C PHE A 186 1.33 17.56 1.93
N VAL A 187 1.13 17.39 0.62
CA VAL A 187 -0.10 17.79 -0.07
C VAL A 187 -0.91 16.55 -0.42
N LYS A 188 -2.08 16.39 0.21
CA LYS A 188 -3.03 15.31 -0.06
C LYS A 188 -3.88 15.61 -1.30
N VAL A 189 -3.30 15.38 -2.48
CA VAL A 189 -3.97 15.65 -3.77
C VAL A 189 -5.20 14.78 -4.02
N HIS A 190 -5.35 13.65 -3.31
CA HIS A 190 -6.45 12.70 -3.46
C HIS A 190 -7.45 12.73 -2.29
N ILE A 191 -7.42 13.79 -1.47
CA ILE A 191 -8.25 13.94 -0.25
C ILE A 191 -9.76 13.96 -0.53
N ASN A 192 -10.17 14.27 -1.76
CA ASN A 192 -11.57 14.23 -2.17
C ASN A 192 -12.15 12.80 -2.20
N GLY A 193 -11.30 11.77 -2.08
CA GLY A 193 -11.68 10.37 -2.12
C GLY A 193 -12.17 9.91 -3.50
N LEU A 194 -12.05 10.71 -4.56
CA LEU A 194 -12.55 10.37 -5.89
C LEU A 194 -11.49 9.64 -6.70
N TRP A 195 -11.23 8.40 -6.31
CA TRP A 195 -10.25 7.55 -6.98
C TRP A 195 -10.69 6.09 -7.03
N LEU A 196 -10.16 5.39 -8.03
CA LEU A 196 -10.34 3.96 -8.27
C LEU A 196 -8.95 3.32 -8.39
N ARG A 197 -8.84 2.06 -8.00
CA ARG A 197 -7.59 1.32 -8.13
C ARG A 197 -7.81 -0.13 -8.52
N THR A 198 -6.77 -0.77 -9.01
CA THR A 198 -6.62 -2.22 -8.93
C THR A 198 -5.13 -2.53 -8.72
N PRO A 199 -4.76 -3.34 -7.72
CA PRO A 199 -3.36 -3.63 -7.43
C PRO A 199 -2.77 -4.70 -8.36
N ASP A 200 -3.59 -5.58 -8.92
CA ASP A 200 -3.17 -6.76 -9.69
C ASP A 200 -4.11 -7.06 -10.86
N GLU A 201 -3.85 -6.44 -12.02
CA GLU A 201 -4.62 -6.65 -13.25
C GLU A 201 -3.74 -7.22 -14.37
N PRO A 202 -4.18 -8.27 -15.10
CA PRO A 202 -3.53 -8.71 -16.32
C PRO A 202 -3.37 -7.57 -17.33
N PHE A 203 -2.14 -7.30 -17.74
CA PHE A 203 -1.84 -6.15 -18.56
C PHE A 203 -1.91 -6.46 -20.05
N THR A 204 -2.42 -5.51 -20.85
CA THR A 204 -2.48 -5.65 -22.31
C THR A 204 -2.07 -4.35 -22.99
N ALA A 205 -1.28 -4.41 -24.06
CA ALA A 205 -0.84 -3.22 -24.80
C ALA A 205 -2.00 -2.36 -25.38
N PRO A 206 -3.11 -2.93 -25.90
CA PRO A 206 -4.17 -2.14 -26.52
C PRO A 206 -4.81 -1.06 -25.65
N ILE A 207 -4.86 -1.24 -24.33
CA ILE A 207 -5.43 -0.22 -23.44
C ILE A 207 -4.53 1.02 -23.36
N ILE A 208 -3.21 0.85 -23.42
CA ILE A 208 -2.25 1.96 -23.49
C ILE A 208 -2.36 2.70 -24.81
N ASP A 209 -2.53 1.97 -25.92
CA ASP A 209 -2.73 2.59 -27.23
C ASP A 209 -4.00 3.43 -27.25
N LEU A 210 -5.11 2.92 -26.70
CA LEU A 210 -6.37 3.69 -26.56
C LEU A 210 -6.19 4.94 -25.69
N LEU A 211 -5.59 4.80 -24.51
CA LEU A 211 -5.36 5.94 -23.61
C LEU A 211 -4.47 6.99 -24.28
N THR A 212 -3.48 6.55 -25.06
CA THR A 212 -2.60 7.44 -25.82
C THR A 212 -3.32 8.13 -26.97
N GLU A 213 -4.22 7.45 -27.67
CA GLU A 213 -5.09 8.06 -28.68
C GLU A 213 -6.05 9.09 -28.06
N GLN A 214 -6.63 8.77 -26.91
CA GLN A 214 -7.64 9.59 -26.25
C GLN A 214 -7.05 10.82 -25.53
N PHE A 215 -5.88 10.66 -24.89
CA PHE A 215 -5.31 11.67 -23.98
C PHE A 215 -3.92 12.18 -24.41
N GLY A 216 -3.35 11.62 -25.48
CA GLY A 216 -1.99 11.93 -25.92
C GLY A 216 -0.92 11.10 -25.20
N GLU A 217 0.35 11.39 -25.51
CA GLU A 217 1.48 10.65 -24.94
C GLU A 217 1.55 10.78 -23.40
N PRO A 218 1.66 9.66 -22.67
CA PRO A 218 1.83 9.70 -21.23
C PRO A 218 3.24 10.14 -20.85
N GLU A 219 3.38 10.64 -19.63
CA GLU A 219 4.68 10.64 -18.95
C GLU A 219 5.07 9.19 -18.64
N ARG A 220 6.23 8.75 -19.12
CA ARG A 220 6.74 7.38 -18.91
C ARG A 220 7.96 7.39 -18.00
N ILE A 221 7.87 6.67 -16.89
CA ILE A 221 8.96 6.52 -15.92
C ILE A 221 9.34 5.04 -15.87
N PRO A 222 10.53 4.66 -16.38
CA PRO A 222 11.05 3.31 -16.24
C PRO A 222 11.31 2.97 -14.77
N ARG A 223 10.99 1.73 -14.38
CA ARG A 223 11.22 1.15 -13.06
C ARG A 223 12.17 -0.03 -13.17
N SER A 224 12.69 -0.49 -12.03
CA SER A 224 13.45 -1.74 -11.96
C SER A 224 12.59 -2.92 -12.42
N GLY A 225 13.18 -3.87 -13.13
CA GLY A 225 12.49 -5.12 -13.51
C GLY A 225 11.59 -5.04 -14.75
N ASP A 226 11.97 -4.24 -15.77
CA ASP A 226 11.22 -4.07 -17.03
C ASP A 226 9.78 -3.57 -16.84
N VAL A 227 9.58 -2.77 -15.79
CA VAL A 227 8.29 -2.17 -15.44
C VAL A 227 8.29 -0.69 -15.82
N THR A 228 7.16 -0.18 -16.27
CA THR A 228 6.99 1.22 -16.63
C THR A 228 5.75 1.81 -15.97
N THR A 229 5.92 2.95 -15.32
CA THR A 229 4.78 3.78 -14.90
C THR A 229 4.43 4.75 -16.03
N CYS A 230 3.21 4.63 -16.56
CA CYS A 230 2.62 5.57 -17.52
C CYS A 230 1.61 6.46 -16.79
N THR A 231 1.81 7.78 -16.82
CA THR A 231 0.89 8.75 -16.22
C THR A 231 0.26 9.63 -17.30
N TYR A 232 -1.06 9.52 -17.42
CA TYR A 232 -1.91 10.40 -18.24
C TYR A 232 -2.54 11.47 -17.35
N ARG A 233 -2.58 12.71 -17.84
CA ARG A 233 -3.18 13.87 -17.14
C ARG A 233 -4.31 14.47 -17.97
N PRO A 234 -5.43 13.74 -18.16
CA PRO A 234 -6.62 14.31 -18.80
C PRO A 234 -7.14 15.50 -17.98
N GLU A 235 -7.97 16.34 -18.61
CA GLU A 235 -8.68 17.39 -17.89
C GLU A 235 -9.55 16.76 -16.78
N GLY A 236 -9.43 17.30 -15.55
CA GLY A 236 -10.21 16.84 -14.41
C GLY A 236 -9.69 15.58 -13.72
N GLY A 237 -8.45 15.13 -13.96
CA GLY A 237 -7.86 14.06 -13.15
C GLY A 237 -6.54 13.48 -13.64
N THR A 238 -6.29 12.23 -13.24
CA THR A 238 -5.05 11.49 -13.55
C THR A 238 -5.35 10.02 -13.68
N ILE A 239 -4.81 9.38 -14.71
CA ILE A 239 -4.81 7.92 -14.89
C ILE A 239 -3.37 7.48 -14.88
N ARG A 240 -2.99 6.67 -13.89
CA ARG A 240 -1.66 6.09 -13.77
C ARG A 240 -1.76 4.57 -13.88
N VAL A 241 -0.85 4.01 -14.65
CA VAL A 241 -0.69 2.57 -14.83
C VAL A 241 0.77 2.22 -14.61
N THR A 242 1.07 1.40 -13.62
CA THR A 242 2.40 0.81 -13.43
C THR A 242 2.31 -0.63 -13.87
N ALA A 243 3.02 -0.99 -14.94
CA ALA A 243 2.85 -2.28 -15.58
C ALA A 243 4.15 -2.87 -16.09
N ASP A 244 4.17 -4.19 -16.20
CA ASP A 244 5.22 -4.96 -16.84
C ASP A 244 5.29 -4.68 -18.34
N ASP A 245 6.41 -5.04 -18.97
CA ASP A 245 6.48 -5.17 -20.41
C ASP A 245 5.36 -6.12 -20.91
N PRO A 246 4.48 -5.67 -21.84
CA PRO A 246 3.45 -6.53 -22.44
C PRO A 246 3.98 -7.81 -23.10
N ALA A 247 5.26 -7.87 -23.45
CA ALA A 247 5.91 -9.04 -24.03
C ALA A 247 6.23 -10.14 -22.98
N HIS A 248 6.05 -9.88 -21.69
CA HIS A 248 6.24 -10.87 -20.65
C HIS A 248 5.16 -11.98 -20.73
N PRO A 249 5.45 -13.24 -20.36
CA PRO A 249 4.47 -14.34 -20.39
C PRO A 249 3.15 -14.07 -19.64
N ASP A 250 3.22 -13.48 -18.45
CA ASP A 250 2.06 -13.13 -17.61
C ASP A 250 2.18 -11.68 -17.12
N PRO A 251 1.95 -10.66 -17.96
CA PRO A 251 2.22 -9.27 -17.59
C PRO A 251 1.15 -8.76 -16.62
N LEU A 252 1.56 -8.08 -15.56
CA LEU A 252 0.69 -7.48 -14.55
C LEU A 252 0.72 -5.96 -14.63
N SER A 253 -0.32 -5.34 -14.09
CA SER A 253 -0.47 -3.90 -13.97
C SER A 253 -1.19 -3.52 -12.69
N ALA A 254 -0.74 -2.44 -12.06
CA ALA A 254 -1.46 -1.73 -11.03
C ALA A 254 -2.00 -0.42 -11.62
N TRP A 255 -3.24 -0.11 -11.29
CA TRP A 255 -3.95 1.07 -11.79
C TRP A 255 -4.30 2.01 -10.65
N TRP A 256 -4.14 3.29 -10.90
CA TRP A 256 -4.59 4.39 -10.04
C TRP A 256 -5.29 5.45 -10.88
N VAL A 257 -6.57 5.65 -10.63
CA VAL A 257 -7.42 6.59 -11.39
C VAL A 257 -7.98 7.59 -10.41
N HIS A 258 -7.58 8.86 -10.51
CA HIS A 258 -8.11 9.94 -9.69
C HIS A 258 -8.85 10.95 -10.56
N ALA A 259 -9.91 11.55 -10.03
CA ALA A 259 -10.59 12.67 -10.66
C ALA A 259 -10.92 13.78 -9.67
N ASP A 260 -11.03 15.00 -10.18
CA ASP A 260 -11.41 16.17 -9.39
C ASP A 260 -12.92 16.20 -9.09
N THR A 261 -13.72 15.55 -9.94
CA THR A 261 -15.19 15.50 -9.86
C THR A 261 -15.75 14.09 -10.07
N PRO A 262 -16.94 13.78 -9.53
CA PRO A 262 -17.62 12.51 -9.76
C PRO A 262 -17.90 12.24 -11.24
N GLU A 263 -18.18 13.28 -12.03
CA GLU A 263 -18.47 13.18 -13.46
C GLU A 263 -17.22 12.73 -14.25
N CYS A 264 -16.07 13.35 -13.97
CA CYS A 264 -14.80 12.96 -14.58
C CYS A 264 -14.42 11.52 -14.17
N LEU A 265 -14.61 11.14 -12.90
CA LEU A 265 -14.35 9.78 -12.46
C LEU A 265 -15.24 8.76 -13.19
N ALA A 266 -16.52 9.09 -13.42
CA ALA A 266 -17.44 8.26 -14.18
C ALA A 266 -17.05 8.14 -15.66
N GLU A 267 -16.47 9.19 -16.25
CA GLU A 267 -15.93 9.16 -17.62
C GLU A 267 -14.71 8.24 -17.72
N PHE A 268 -13.75 8.38 -16.79
CA PHE A 268 -12.57 7.52 -16.75
C PHE A 268 -12.96 6.06 -16.50
N ALA A 269 -13.87 5.78 -15.56
CA ALA A 269 -14.37 4.44 -15.33
C ALA A 269 -15.00 3.84 -16.59
N ARG A 270 -15.88 4.57 -17.28
CA ARG A 270 -16.52 4.09 -18.53
C ARG A 270 -15.53 3.78 -19.65
N LEU A 271 -14.40 4.49 -19.70
CA LEU A 271 -13.34 4.23 -20.67
C LEU A 271 -12.59 2.92 -20.35
N LEU A 272 -12.37 2.63 -19.07
CA LEU A 272 -11.54 1.52 -18.61
C LEU A 272 -12.31 0.20 -18.44
N LEU A 273 -13.54 0.24 -17.96
CA LEU A 273 -14.38 -0.94 -17.70
C LEU A 273 -14.52 -1.94 -18.86
N PRO A 274 -14.51 -1.54 -20.15
CA PRO A 274 -14.59 -2.50 -21.26
C PRO A 274 -13.35 -3.39 -21.45
N TRP A 275 -12.25 -3.14 -20.75
CA TRP A 275 -10.96 -3.76 -21.05
C TRP A 275 -10.56 -4.82 -20.04
N GLY A 276 -10.15 -5.99 -20.56
CA GLY A 276 -9.60 -7.07 -19.75
C GLY A 276 -10.57 -7.50 -18.65
N THR A 277 -10.06 -7.58 -17.42
CA THR A 277 -10.82 -7.89 -16.22
C THR A 277 -11.09 -6.64 -15.36
N LEU A 278 -10.77 -5.43 -15.84
CA LEU A 278 -11.01 -4.16 -15.13
C LEU A 278 -12.47 -3.94 -14.76
N LYS A 279 -13.41 -4.56 -15.48
CA LYS A 279 -14.82 -4.57 -15.08
C LYS A 279 -15.04 -5.19 -13.70
N ASP A 280 -14.27 -6.22 -13.37
CA ASP A 280 -14.46 -7.01 -12.16
C ASP A 280 -13.39 -6.68 -11.10
N THR A 281 -12.24 -6.11 -11.50
CA THR A 281 -11.10 -5.85 -10.61
C THR A 281 -10.96 -4.40 -10.18
N LEU A 282 -11.54 -3.44 -10.89
CA LEU A 282 -11.47 -2.02 -10.52
C LEU A 282 -12.30 -1.78 -9.25
N ARG A 283 -11.65 -1.23 -8.21
CA ARG A 283 -12.20 -1.08 -6.86
C ARG A 283 -12.31 0.38 -6.46
N ALA A 284 -13.26 0.66 -5.59
CA ALA A 284 -13.45 1.95 -4.95
C ALA A 284 -13.46 1.76 -3.43
N ASP A 285 -12.43 2.28 -2.75
CA ASP A 285 -12.29 2.10 -1.30
C ASP A 285 -12.91 3.27 -0.50
N THR A 286 -13.49 4.26 -1.17
CA THR A 286 -14.21 5.38 -0.54
C THR A 286 -15.69 5.39 -0.94
N ASP A 287 -16.55 5.93 -0.07
CA ASP A 287 -17.98 6.06 -0.38
C ASP A 287 -18.24 6.91 -1.66
N PRO A 288 -17.62 8.09 -1.85
CA PRO A 288 -17.83 8.88 -3.05
C PRO A 288 -17.45 8.16 -4.35
N ALA A 289 -16.33 7.44 -4.36
CA ALA A 289 -15.90 6.68 -5.52
C ALA A 289 -16.79 5.46 -5.78
N ARG A 290 -17.27 4.79 -4.72
CA ARG A 290 -18.15 3.62 -4.82
C ARG A 290 -19.48 3.97 -5.47
N ASP A 291 -20.04 5.12 -5.12
CA ASP A 291 -21.26 5.66 -5.76
C ASP A 291 -21.07 5.94 -7.26
N VAL A 292 -19.88 6.39 -7.66
CA VAL A 292 -19.54 6.61 -9.08
C VAL A 292 -19.37 5.30 -9.82
N LEU A 293 -18.62 4.35 -9.25
CA LEU A 293 -18.33 3.07 -9.88
C LEU A 293 -19.62 2.26 -10.09
N HIS A 294 -20.50 2.19 -9.08
CA HIS A 294 -21.79 1.50 -9.20
C HIS A 294 -22.68 2.08 -10.32
N ARG A 295 -22.74 3.41 -10.44
CA ARG A 295 -23.49 4.07 -11.53
C ARG A 295 -22.89 3.74 -12.89
N SER A 296 -21.56 3.69 -13.00
CA SER A 296 -20.83 3.41 -14.24
C SER A 296 -21.09 1.99 -14.76
N HIS A 297 -21.19 0.99 -13.88
CA HIS A 297 -21.59 -0.38 -14.26
C HIS A 297 -23.03 -0.45 -14.78
N THR A 298 -23.95 0.29 -14.14
CA THR A 298 -25.36 0.30 -14.50
C THR A 298 -25.59 0.94 -15.87
N SER A 299 -24.86 2.01 -16.19
CA SER A 299 -24.93 2.67 -17.50
C SER A 299 -24.30 1.87 -18.63
N ALA A 300 -23.30 1.01 -18.35
CA ALA A 300 -22.65 0.16 -19.35
C ALA A 300 -23.48 -1.08 -19.76
N SER A 301 -24.62 -1.33 -19.10
CA SER A 301 -25.47 -2.52 -19.31
C SER A 301 -26.76 -2.23 -20.09
N ASN A 302 -26.95 -0.99 -20.56
CA ASN A 302 -28.04 -0.53 -21.43
C ASN A 302 -27.51 -0.12 -22.80
#